data_AF-A0A1I6G2H4-F1
#
_entry.id   AF-A0A1I6G2H4-F1
#
_cell.length_a   1.000
_cell.length_b   1.000
_cell.length_c   1.000
_cell.angle_alpha   90.00
_cell.angle_beta   90.00
_cell.angle_gamma   90.00
#
_symmetry.space_group_name_H-M   'P 1'
#
loop_
_entity.id
_entity.type
_entity.pdbx_description
1 polymer ?
#
loop_
_entity_poly.entity_id
_entity_poly.type
_entity_poly.pdbx_seq_one_letter_code
_entity_poly.pdbx_strand_id
1 'polypeptide(L)' 'MTEPSFDRHMLEGLVCPVTQGVLSYDAEKQELVSKGARLAFPIRGGIPIMLVDEARKLD' A
#
# COMPACT_ATOMS: atom_id res chain seq x y z
N MET A 1 -18.33 25.93 2.03
CA MET A 1 -18.12 24.76 1.16
C MET A 1 -16.66 24.43 1.27
N THR A 2 -16.30 23.48 2.12
CA THR A 2 -14.90 23.17 2.42
C THR A 2 -14.51 21.97 1.58
N GLU A 3 -13.71 22.22 0.54
CA GLU A 3 -13.04 21.18 -0.25
C GLU A 3 -12.16 20.33 0.69
N PRO A 4 -12.18 18.99 0.61
CA PRO A 4 -11.22 18.19 1.33
C PRO A 4 -9.87 18.35 0.62
N SER A 5 -9.05 19.26 1.13
CA SER A 5 -7.61 19.26 0.90
C SER A 5 -7.09 17.90 1.31
N PHE A 6 -6.57 17.11 0.37
CA PHE A 6 -5.88 15.86 0.71
C PHE A 6 -4.59 16.23 1.47
N ASP A 7 -4.69 16.31 2.80
CA ASP A 7 -3.58 16.51 3.71
C ASP A 7 -2.53 15.41 3.52
N ARG A 8 -1.29 15.79 3.23
CA ARG A 8 -0.16 14.83 3.06
C ARG A 8 0.08 13.97 4.30
N HIS A 9 -0.32 14.46 5.48
CA HIS A 9 -0.32 13.73 6.74
C HIS A 9 -1.30 12.54 6.77
N MET A 10 -2.32 12.53 5.90
CA MET A 10 -3.28 11.41 5.78
C MET A 10 -2.68 10.23 5.00
N LEU A 11 -1.66 10.47 4.17
CA LEU A 11 -0.94 9.42 3.42
C LEU A 11 0.12 8.70 4.28
N GLU A 12 0.50 9.26 5.42
CA GLU A 12 1.41 8.63 6.40
C GLU A 12 0.70 7.57 7.26
N GLY A 13 -0.62 7.49 7.17
CA GLY A 13 -1.47 6.50 7.87
C GLY A 13 -1.84 5.26 7.05
N LEU A 14 -1.26 5.06 5.86
CA LEU A 14 -1.44 3.84 5.06
C LEU A 14 -0.54 2.72 5.60
N VAL A 15 -0.92 2.24 6.78
CA VAL A 15 -0.29 1.10 7.44
C VAL A 15 -0.87 -0.21 6.90
N CYS A 16 -0.03 -1.25 6.81
CA CYS A 16 -0.47 -2.57 6.38
C CYS A 16 -1.56 -3.09 7.33
N PRO A 17 -2.74 -3.53 6.84
CA PRO A 17 -3.85 -3.96 7.71
C PRO A 17 -3.51 -5.21 8.55
N VAL A 18 -2.43 -5.92 8.21
CA VAL A 18 -2.00 -7.16 8.88
C VAL A 18 -0.94 -6.90 9.94
N THR A 19 0.03 -6.03 9.66
CA THR A 19 1.20 -5.81 10.54
C THR A 19 1.23 -4.42 11.14
N GLN A 20 0.32 -3.53 10.74
CA GLN A 20 0.34 -2.10 11.04
C GLN A 20 1.68 -1.43 10.69
N GLY A 21 2.46 -2.06 9.81
CA GLY A 21 3.77 -1.62 9.39
C GLY A 21 3.72 -0.74 8.14
N VAL A 22 4.83 -0.04 7.89
CA VAL A 22 5.01 0.83 6.72
C VAL A 22 5.00 -0.02 5.43
N LEU A 23 4.18 0.38 4.47
CA LEU A 23 4.21 -0.15 3.10
C LEU A 23 5.22 0.66 2.28
N SER A 24 6.14 -0.03 1.61
CA SER A 24 7.07 0.58 0.66
C SER A 24 6.46 0.54 -0.72
N TYR A 25 6.27 1.69 -1.35
CA TYR A 25 5.83 1.73 -2.74
C TYR A 25 7.00 1.45 -3.68
N ASP A 26 6.86 0.42 -4.50
CA ASP A 26 7.78 0.06 -5.56
C ASP A 26 7.25 0.62 -6.87
N ALA A 27 7.86 1.72 -7.33
CA ALA A 27 7.45 2.39 -8.55
C ALA A 27 7.84 1.61 -9.81
N GLU A 28 8.85 0.73 -9.74
CA GLU A 28 9.31 -0.07 -10.88
C GLU A 28 8.27 -1.13 -11.25
N LYS A 29 7.67 -1.76 -10.25
CA LYS A 29 6.66 -2.81 -10.42
C LYS A 29 5.23 -2.35 -10.17
N GLN A 30 5.04 -1.09 -9.78
CA GLN A 30 3.73 -0.53 -9.41
C GLN A 30 3.06 -1.40 -8.33
N GLU A 31 3.76 -1.67 -7.23
CA GLU A 31 3.26 -2.51 -6.13
C GLU A 31 3.58 -1.89 -4.76
N LEU A 32 2.80 -2.22 -3.73
CA LEU A 32 3.03 -1.85 -2.34
C LEU A 32 3.62 -3.04 -1.59
N VAL A 33 4.88 -2.93 -1.22
CA VAL A 33 5.64 -3.96 -0.50
C VAL A 33 5.52 -3.77 1.01
N SER A 34 4.95 -4.76 1.69
CA SER A 34 4.98 -4.91 3.14
C SER A 34 6.17 -5.77 3.55
N LYS A 35 7.23 -5.16 4.09
CA LYS A 35 8.39 -5.90 4.65
C LYS A 35 8.00 -6.75 5.86
N GLY A 36 7.07 -6.27 6.69
CA GLY A 36 6.63 -6.97 7.89
C GLY A 36 5.82 -8.23 7.57
N ALA A 37 4.98 -8.19 6.54
CA ALA A 37 4.20 -9.34 6.10
C ALA A 37 4.94 -10.20 5.06
N ARG A 38 6.05 -9.69 4.49
CA ARG A 38 6.71 -10.23 3.28
C ARG A 38 5.73 -10.45 2.14
N LEU A 39 4.87 -9.45 1.93
CA LEU A 39 3.85 -9.46 0.88
C LEU A 39 3.97 -8.21 0.03
N ALA A 40 3.69 -8.34 -1.25
CA ALA A 40 3.67 -7.28 -2.24
C ALA A 40 2.28 -7.19 -2.86
N PHE A 41 1.62 -6.05 -2.68
CA PHE A 41 0.27 -5.78 -3.16
C PHE A 41 0.33 -5.05 -4.50
N PRO A 42 -0.13 -5.64 -5.61
CA PRO A 42 -0.04 -4.99 -6.92
C PRO A 42 -0.98 -3.78 -7.04
N ILE A 43 -0.60 -2.80 -7.85
CA ILE A 43 -1.45 -1.66 -8.22
C ILE A 43 -1.93 -1.86 -9.66
N ARG A 44 -3.25 -1.88 -9.86
CA ARG A 44 -3.86 -2.00 -11.19
C ARG A 44 -4.72 -0.76 -11.46
N GLY A 45 -4.42 -0.04 -12.53
CA GLY A 45 -5.16 1.17 -12.92
C GLY A 45 -5.11 2.31 -11.90
N GLY A 46 -4.02 2.39 -11.12
CA GLY A 46 -3.88 3.37 -10.04
C GLY A 46 -4.58 3.01 -8.73
N ILE A 47 -5.23 1.83 -8.65
CA ILE A 47 -5.87 1.34 -7.43
C ILE A 47 -5.01 0.22 -6.81
N PRO A 48 -4.56 0.38 -5.55
CA PRO A 48 -3.82 -0.67 -4.85
C PRO A 48 -4.74 -1.83 -4.47
N ILE A 49 -4.40 -3.03 -4.93
CA ILE A 49 -5.13 -4.26 -4.60
C ILE A 49 -4.62 -4.79 -3.25
N MET A 50 -5.25 -4.35 -2.16
CA MET A 50 -4.93 -4.78 -0.79
C MET A 50 -5.60 -6.12 -0.42
N LEU A 51 -5.57 -7.09 -1.33
CA LEU A 51 -6.05 -8.45 -1.10
C LEU A 51 -4.87 -9.38 -0.87
N VAL A 52 -4.87 -10.12 0.23
CA VAL A 52 -3.79 -11.06 0.57
C VAL A 52 -3.67 -12.19 -0.46
N ASP A 53 -4.77 -12.58 -1.10
CA ASP A 53 -4.80 -13.62 -2.13
C ASP A 53 -4.10 -13.19 -3.43
N GLU A 54 -4.27 -11.93 -3.81
CA GLU A 54 -3.56 -11.32 -4.96
C GLU A 54 -2.16 -10.82 -4.58
N ALA A 55 -1.81 -10.82 -3.29
CA ALA A 55 -0.52 -10.34 -2.82
C ALA A 55 0.58 -11.35 -3.14
N ARG A 56 1.63 -10.87 -3.79
CA ARG A 56 2.81 -11.66 -4.09
C ARG A 56 3.64 -11.86 -2.83
N LYS A 57 3.96 -13.10 -2.47
CA LYS A 57 4.91 -13.38 -1.39
C LYS A 57 6.32 -13.00 -1.82
N LEU A 58 6.99 -12.24 -0.96
CA LEU A 58 8.41 -11.94 -1.03
C LEU A 58 9.13 -13.05 -0.25
N ASP A 59 10.06 -13.73 -0.90
CA ASP A 59 10.91 -14.76 -0.27
C ASP A 59 11.90 -14.12 0.72
#